data_AF-A0A9W4H6G1-F1
#
_entry.id   AF-A0A9W4H6G1-F1
#
_cell.length_a   1.000
_cell.length_b   1.000
_cell.length_c   1.000
_cell.angle_alpha   90.00
_cell.angle_beta   90.00
_cell.angle_gamma   90.00
#
_symmetry.space_group_name_H-M   'P 1'
#
loop_
_entity.id
_entity.type
_entity.pdbx_description
1 polymer ?
#
loop_
_entity_poly.entity_id
_entity_poly.type
_entity_poly.pdbx_seq_one_letter_code
_entity_poly.pdbx_strand_id
1 'polypeptide(L)'
;MTLPTPLHVINEGLAFLLEVAALAVLAWWGWQTVETTAVRLLLAVAAPTVAAVLWGLFAAPKARIPVHLAGVLTVKVLVFGAAAAALYAMDRHGWATVFAVVVAANTVLATLDRRASMRQAA
;
A
#
# COMPACT_ATOMS: atom_id res chain seq x y z
N MET A 1 -16.72 -15.61 1.61
CA MET A 1 -16.37 -16.45 0.45
C MET A 1 -14.88 -16.69 0.53
N THR A 2 -14.46 -17.93 0.70
CA THR A 2 -13.05 -18.30 0.52
C THR A 2 -12.77 -18.33 -0.97
N LEU A 3 -11.74 -17.62 -1.41
CA LEU A 3 -11.34 -17.64 -2.80
C LEU A 3 -10.71 -19.01 -3.14
N PRO A 4 -10.87 -19.51 -4.38
CA PRO A 4 -10.06 -20.63 -4.84
C PRO A 4 -8.57 -20.26 -4.75
N THR A 5 -7.73 -21.21 -4.33
CA THR A 5 -6.28 -21.04 -4.11
C THR A 5 -5.55 -20.21 -5.17
N PRO A 6 -5.75 -20.39 -6.50
CA PRO A 6 -5.07 -19.56 -7.50
C PRO A 6 -5.43 -18.08 -7.41
N LEU A 7 -6.70 -17.74 -7.11
CA LEU A 7 -7.13 -16.34 -6.98
C LEU A 7 -6.57 -15.69 -5.71
N HIS A 8 -6.44 -16.46 -4.62
CA HIS A 8 -5.78 -15.99 -3.41
C HIS A 8 -4.31 -15.61 -3.70
N VAL A 9 -3.55 -16.50 -4.35
CA VAL A 9 -2.14 -16.26 -4.70
C VAL A 9 -1.99 -15.05 -5.64
N ILE A 10 -2.87 -14.92 -6.63
CA ILE A 10 -2.87 -13.76 -7.54
C ILE A 10 -3.13 -12.47 -6.76
N ASN A 11 -4.09 -12.47 -5.82
CA ASN A 11 -4.41 -11.28 -5.04
C ASN A 11 -3.27 -10.86 -4.12
N GLU A 12 -2.58 -11.81 -3.47
CA GLU A 12 -1.39 -11.52 -2.66
C GLU A 12 -0.22 -11.03 -3.53
N GLY A 13 0.00 -11.63 -4.70
CA GLY A 13 0.99 -11.15 -5.67
C GLY A 13 0.71 -9.73 -6.15
N LEU A 14 -0.55 -9.42 -6.44
CA LEU A 14 -0.98 -8.06 -6.78
C LEU A 14 -0.77 -7.09 -5.62
N ALA A 15 -1.07 -7.51 -4.38
CA ALA A 15 -0.84 -6.68 -3.20
C ALA A 15 0.65 -6.31 -3.07
N PHE A 16 1.54 -7.27 -3.27
CA PHE A 16 2.98 -7.02 -3.27
C PHE A 16 3.41 -6.03 -4.37
N LEU A 17 2.90 -6.19 -5.60
CA LEU A 17 3.20 -5.25 -6.68
C LEU A 17 2.71 -3.83 -6.38
N LEU A 18 1.53 -3.71 -5.75
CA LEU A 18 1.00 -2.42 -5.30
C LEU A 18 1.87 -1.79 -4.22
N GLU A 19 2.39 -2.57 -3.27
CA GLU A 19 3.33 -2.10 -2.24
C GLU A 19 4.60 -1.54 -2.87
N VAL A 20 5.22 -2.28 -3.79
CA VAL A 20 6.42 -1.84 -4.52
C VAL A 20 6.12 -0.57 -5.34
N ALA A 21 4.98 -0.54 -6.03
CA ALA A 21 4.56 0.63 -6.81
C ALA A 21 4.33 1.86 -5.92
N ALA A 22 3.74 1.70 -4.73
CA ALA A 22 3.53 2.79 -3.78
C ALA A 22 4.88 3.41 -3.35
N LEU A 23 5.87 2.58 -3.03
CA LEU A 23 7.21 3.05 -2.67
C LEU A 23 7.89 3.77 -3.83
N ALA A 24 7.80 3.23 -5.05
CA ALA A 24 8.36 3.86 -6.24
C ALA A 24 7.71 5.22 -6.54
N VAL A 25 6.38 5.32 -6.41
CA VAL A 25 5.63 6.55 -6.58
C VAL A 25 6.04 7.60 -5.54
N LEU A 26 6.17 7.22 -4.26
CA LEU A 26 6.60 8.14 -3.20
C LEU A 26 8.02 8.64 -3.42
N ALA A 27 8.93 7.77 -3.87
CA ALA A 27 10.29 8.15 -4.23
C ALA A 27 10.29 9.14 -5.41
N TRP A 28 9.51 8.83 -6.45
CA TRP A 28 9.40 9.67 -7.63
C TRP A 28 8.80 11.04 -7.33
N TRP A 29 7.76 11.08 -6.50
CA TRP A 29 7.16 12.32 -6.01
C TRP A 29 8.17 13.14 -5.20
N GLY A 30 8.89 12.51 -4.26
CA GLY A 30 9.93 13.19 -3.49
C GLY A 30 11.03 13.78 -4.38
N TRP A 31 11.33 13.12 -5.50
CA TRP A 31 12.22 13.65 -6.51
C TRP A 31 11.59 14.82 -7.30
N GLN A 32 10.34 14.76 -7.73
CA GLN A 32 9.78 15.83 -8.57
C GLN A 32 9.34 17.09 -7.80
N THR A 33 9.15 16.99 -6.49
CA THR A 33 8.47 18.05 -5.71
C THR A 33 9.33 19.28 -5.41
N VAL A 34 10.67 19.17 -5.41
CA VAL A 34 11.56 20.25 -4.97
C VAL A 34 12.74 20.44 -5.91
N GLU A 35 13.09 21.69 -6.22
CA GLU A 35 14.19 22.02 -7.12
C GLU A 35 15.57 21.75 -6.50
N THR A 36 15.74 22.07 -5.21
CA THR A 36 17.00 21.89 -4.50
C THR A 36 17.39 20.42 -4.41
N THR A 37 18.46 20.03 -5.11
CA THR A 37 18.91 18.63 -5.23
C THR A 37 19.06 17.91 -3.88
N ALA A 38 19.58 18.58 -2.85
CA ALA A 38 19.75 17.98 -1.53
C ALA A 38 18.40 17.64 -0.88
N VAL A 39 17.44 18.58 -0.89
CA VAL A 39 16.09 18.38 -0.35
C VAL A 39 15.33 17.34 -1.16
N ARG A 40 15.51 17.36 -2.48
CA ARG A 40 14.95 16.39 -3.41
C ARG A 40 15.40 14.96 -3.10
N LEU A 41 16.70 14.74 -2.94
CA LEU A 41 17.26 13.45 -2.54
C LEU A 41 16.73 13.01 -1.17
N LEU A 42 16.68 13.95 -0.21
CA LEU A 42 16.17 13.68 1.12
C LEU A 42 14.72 13.20 1.06
N LEU A 43 13.82 13.89 0.34
CA LEU A 43 12.42 13.50 0.21
C LEU A 43 12.24 12.18 -0.56
N ALA A 44 12.97 12.01 -1.66
CA ALA A 44 12.92 10.80 -2.48
C ALA A 44 13.31 9.54 -1.69
N VAL A 45 14.14 9.66 -0.66
CA VAL A 45 14.51 8.55 0.22
C VAL A 45 13.62 8.50 1.46
N ALA A 46 13.37 9.63 2.12
CA ALA A 46 12.64 9.68 3.38
C ALA A 46 11.18 9.25 3.22
N ALA A 47 10.48 9.70 2.17
CA ALA A 47 9.07 9.36 1.96
C ALA A 47 8.83 7.84 1.82
N PRO A 48 9.50 7.10 0.92
CA PRO A 48 9.34 5.65 0.85
C PRO A 48 9.90 4.94 2.08
N THR A 49 10.95 5.46 2.73
CA THR A 49 11.49 4.85 3.96
C THR A 49 10.47 4.91 5.10
N VAL A 50 9.83 6.05 5.32
CA VAL A 50 8.78 6.19 6.34
C VAL A 50 7.62 5.24 6.05
N ALA A 51 7.18 5.17 4.79
CA ALA A 51 6.14 4.23 4.37
C ALA A 51 6.53 2.77 4.66
N ALA A 52 7.74 2.36 4.27
CA ALA A 52 8.25 1.01 4.50
C ALA A 52 8.40 0.67 5.99
N VAL A 53 8.84 1.62 6.81
CA VAL A 53 8.95 1.44 8.27
C VAL A 53 7.56 1.28 8.89
N LEU A 54 6.61 2.16 8.56
CA LEU A 54 5.22 2.04 9.05
C LEU A 54 4.61 0.70 8.65
N TRP A 55 4.85 0.28 7.41
CA TRP A 55 4.37 -1.01 6.91
C TRP A 55 5.00 -2.19 7.65
N GLY A 56 6.32 -2.21 7.76
CA GLY A 56 7.06 -3.27 8.46
C GLY A 56 6.74 -3.35 9.95
N LEU A 57 6.39 -2.22 10.57
CA LEU A 57 6.08 -2.16 11.99
C LEU A 57 4.67 -2.70 12.29
N PHE A 58 3.69 -2.38 11.45
CA PHE A 58 2.27 -2.59 11.78
C PHE A 58 1.48 -3.45 10.78
N ALA A 59 1.82 -3.44 9.49
CA ALA A 59 1.01 -4.05 8.43
C ALA A 59 1.61 -5.32 7.82
N ALA A 60 2.90 -5.58 8.03
CA ALA A 60 3.57 -6.77 7.51
C ALA A 60 3.03 -8.08 8.12
N PRO A 61 3.09 -9.22 7.41
CA PRO A 61 2.70 -10.53 7.97
C PRO A 61 3.45 -10.90 9.25
N LYS A 62 4.70 -10.43 9.37
CA LYS A 62 5.55 -10.55 10.57
C LYS A 62 5.76 -9.19 11.25
N ALA A 63 4.73 -8.34 11.25
CA ALA A 63 4.76 -7.02 11.88
C ALA A 63 5.28 -7.13 13.32
N ARG A 64 6.20 -6.24 13.69
CA ARG A 64 6.80 -6.25 15.03
C ARG A 64 5.81 -5.83 16.11
N ILE A 65 4.89 -4.93 15.77
CA ILE A 65 3.84 -4.48 16.68
C ILE A 65 2.53 -5.08 16.19
N PRO A 66 2.04 -6.15 16.86
CA PRO A 66 0.75 -6.74 16.51
C PRO A 66 -0.37 -5.75 16.83
N VAL A 67 -1.09 -5.35 15.80
CA VAL A 67 -2.27 -4.49 15.92
C VAL A 67 -3.51 -5.23 15.42
N HIS A 68 -4.67 -4.81 15.90
CA HIS A 68 -5.95 -5.31 15.41
C HIS A 68 -6.12 -4.98 13.91
N LEU A 69 -7.01 -5.72 13.23
CA LEU A 69 -7.19 -5.60 11.77
C LEU A 69 -7.44 -4.16 11.30
N ALA A 70 -8.19 -3.35 12.07
CA ALA A 70 -8.42 -1.96 11.70
C ALA A 70 -7.11 -1.13 11.71
N GLY A 71 -6.19 -1.37 12.66
CA GLY A 71 -4.87 -0.74 12.66
C GLY A 71 -4.05 -1.07 11.40
N VAL A 72 -4.06 -2.34 10.97
CA VAL A 72 -3.42 -2.75 9.71
C VAL A 72 -4.03 -2.01 8.51
N LEU A 73 -5.37 -1.96 8.44
CA LEU A 73 -6.07 -1.28 7.35
C LEU A 73 -5.78 0.23 7.34
N THR A 74 -5.71 0.88 8.50
CA THR A 74 -5.33 2.30 8.61
C THR A 74 -3.95 2.54 8.01
N VAL A 75 -2.95 1.70 8.33
CA VAL A 75 -1.60 1.85 7.76
C VAL A 75 -1.61 1.64 6.24
N LYS A 76 -2.36 0.65 5.75
CA LYS A 76 -2.53 0.45 4.30
C LYS A 76 -3.14 1.68 3.62
N VAL A 77 -4.21 2.24 4.19
CA VAL A 77 -4.87 3.44 3.67
C VAL A 77 -3.92 4.64 3.69
N LEU A 78 -3.13 4.81 4.75
CA LEU A 78 -2.16 5.90 4.83
C LEU A 78 -1.08 5.78 3.76
N VAL A 79 -0.47 4.60 3.59
CA VAL A 79 0.64 4.43 2.64
C VAL A 79 0.15 4.44 1.19
N PHE A 80 -0.92 3.72 0.87
CA PHE A 80 -1.47 3.74 -0.48
C PHE A 80 -2.18 5.04 -0.81
N GLY A 81 -2.85 5.65 0.17
CA GLY A 81 -3.45 6.98 0.02
C GLY A 81 -2.39 8.05 -0.23
N ALA A 82 -1.25 7.98 0.45
CA ALA A 82 -0.11 8.87 0.19
C ALA A 82 0.45 8.69 -1.23
N ALA A 83 0.59 7.45 -1.72
CA ALA A 83 1.01 7.19 -3.09
C ALA A 83 -0.01 7.72 -4.13
N ALA A 84 -1.32 7.53 -3.90
CA ALA A 84 -2.37 8.07 -4.75
C ALA A 84 -2.36 9.61 -4.75
N ALA A 85 -2.21 10.23 -3.58
CA ALA A 85 -2.10 11.68 -3.43
C ALA A 85 -0.84 12.22 -4.11
N ALA A 86 0.28 11.51 -4.03
CA ALA A 86 1.52 11.83 -4.72
C ALA A 86 1.35 11.79 -6.25
N LEU A 87 0.69 10.77 -6.80
CA LEU A 87 0.34 10.73 -8.23
C LEU A 87 -0.55 11.91 -8.63
N TYR A 88 -1.54 12.23 -7.80
CA TYR A 88 -2.42 13.35 -8.04
C TYR A 88 -1.66 14.69 -8.04
N ALA A 89 -0.76 14.90 -7.08
CA ALA A 89 0.08 16.08 -6.97
C ALA A 89 1.07 16.25 -8.14
N MET A 90 1.39 15.18 -8.87
CA MET A 90 2.19 15.21 -10.10
C MET A 90 1.33 15.34 -11.37
N ASP A 91 0.07 15.78 -11.25
CA ASP A 91 -0.93 15.89 -12.34
C ASP A 91 -1.21 14.56 -13.08
N ARG A 92 -0.91 13.42 -12.46
CA ARG A 92 -1.15 12.07 -13.01
C ARG A 92 -2.49 11.52 -12.54
N HIS A 93 -3.57 12.31 -12.68
CA HIS A 93 -4.88 11.98 -12.12
C HIS A 93 -5.41 10.61 -12.57
N GLY A 94 -5.26 10.25 -13.85
CA GLY A 94 -5.68 8.94 -14.35
C GLY A 94 -4.96 7.78 -13.65
N TRP A 95 -3.64 7.89 -13.45
CA TRP A 95 -2.86 6.89 -12.72
C TRP A 95 -3.23 6.85 -11.24
N ALA A 96 -3.50 8.01 -10.62
CA ALA A 96 -3.96 8.08 -9.23
C ALA A 96 -5.29 7.34 -9.04
N THR A 97 -6.26 7.55 -9.94
CA THR A 97 -7.57 6.88 -9.90
C THR A 97 -7.43 5.38 -10.12
N VAL A 98 -6.67 4.95 -11.15
CA VAL A 98 -6.44 3.52 -11.41
C VAL A 98 -5.78 2.86 -10.21
N PHE A 99 -4.73 3.46 -9.67
CA PHE A 99 -4.02 2.93 -8.50
C PHE A 99 -4.96 2.79 -7.29
N ALA A 100 -5.74 3.83 -6.97
CA ALA A 100 -6.67 3.81 -5.86
C ALA A 100 -7.76 2.73 -6.02
N VAL A 101 -8.32 2.58 -7.23
CA VAL A 101 -9.34 1.56 -7.52
C VAL A 101 -8.76 0.15 -7.38
N VAL A 102 -7.57 -0.09 -7.93
CA VAL A 102 -6.93 -1.42 -7.85
C VAL A 102 -6.57 -1.76 -6.40
N VAL A 103 -6.05 -0.80 -5.62
CA VAL A 103 -5.81 -0.97 -4.18
C VAL A 103 -7.09 -1.30 -3.42
N ALA A 104 -8.18 -0.58 -3.69
CA ALA A 104 -9.46 -0.81 -3.04
C ALA A 104 -10.01 -2.21 -3.35
N ALA A 105 -10.00 -2.62 -4.62
CA ALA A 105 -10.44 -3.95 -5.04
C ALA A 105 -9.61 -5.06 -4.40
N ASN A 106 -8.27 -4.94 -4.43
CA ASN A 106 -7.35 -5.89 -3.80
C ASN A 106 -7.59 -6.02 -2.28
N THR A 107 -7.76 -4.89 -1.59
CA THR A 107 -7.97 -4.85 -0.13
C THR A 107 -9.32 -5.45 0.26
N VAL A 108 -10.37 -5.18 -0.53
CA VAL A 108 -11.70 -5.77 -0.31
C VAL A 108 -11.65 -7.28 -0.50
N LEU A 109 -11.07 -7.77 -1.59
CA LEU A 109 -10.92 -9.22 -1.83
C LEU A 109 -10.15 -9.91 -0.70
N ALA A 110 -9.02 -9.36 -0.28
CA ALA A 110 -8.23 -9.90 0.82
C ALA A 110 -9.02 -9.93 2.15
N THR A 111 -9.80 -8.88 2.42
CA THR A 111 -10.60 -8.79 3.65
C THR A 111 -11.75 -9.79 3.67
N LEU A 112 -12.43 -9.97 2.53
CA LEU A 112 -13.53 -10.93 2.38
C LEU A 112 -13.05 -12.37 2.50
N ASP A 113 -11.90 -12.69 1.91
CA ASP A 113 -11.27 -14.01 1.99
C ASP A 113 -10.89 -14.34 3.43
N ARG A 114 -10.16 -13.43 4.11
CA ARG A 114 -9.76 -13.61 5.51
C ARG A 114 -10.95 -13.81 6.45
N ARG A 115 -12.04 -13.06 6.26
CA ARG A 115 -13.28 -13.22 7.05
C ARG A 115 -13.94 -14.58 6.83
N ALA A 116 -13.86 -15.12 5.62
CA ALA A 116 -14.45 -16.42 5.30
C ALA A 116 -13.68 -17.57 5.96
N SER A 117 -12.35 -17.53 5.91
CA SER A 117 -11.49 -18.53 6.54
C SER A 117 -11.67 -18.57 8.06
N MET A 118 -11.79 -17.40 8.71
CA MET A 118 -12.04 -17.33 10.16
C MET A 118 -13.41 -17.89 10.57
N ARG A 119 -14.45 -17.75 9.73
CA ARG A 119 -15.77 -18.33 9.99
C ARG A 119 -15.83 -19.84 9.83
N GLN A 120 -14.96 -20.43 9.00
CA GLN A 120 -14.89 -21.88 8.81
C GLN A 120 -14.12 -22.59 9.93
N ALA A 121 -13.25 -21.86 10.63
CA ALA A 121 -12.43 -22.38 11.72
C ALA A 121 -13.08 -22.27 13.12
N ALA A 122 -14.28 -21.67 13.20
CA ALA A 122 -15.07 -21.49 14.41
C ALA A 122 -16.28 -22.43 14.41
#